data_AF-A0A518G9K8-F1
#
_entry.id   AF-A0A518G9K8-F1
#
_cell.length_a   1.000
_cell.length_b   1.000
_cell.length_c   1.000
_cell.angle_alpha   90.00
_cell.angle_beta   90.00
_cell.angle_gamma   90.00
#
_symmetry.space_group_name_H-M   'P 1'
#
loop_
_entity.id
_entity.type
_entity.pdbx_description
1 polymer ?
#
loop_
_entity_poly.entity_id
_entity_poly.type
_entity_poly.pdbx_seq_one_letter_code
_entity_poly.pdbx_strand_id
1 'polypeptide(L)'
;MKNRKRHSPEQIVMKLRDADATLAADMSVGEVLQSLEVSEATLSRWRSQYGGMKSEEAKRLKLLEEENSGLNRIIGDQALDIQMLKEITKGN
;
A
#
# COMPACT_ATOMS: atom_id res chain seq x y z
N MET A 1 22.15 -11.66 -11.06
CA MET A 1 20.88 -12.05 -10.42
C MET A 1 19.74 -11.35 -11.16
N LYS A 2 18.74 -12.09 -11.67
CA LYS A 2 17.62 -11.51 -12.45
C LYS A 2 16.79 -10.60 -11.52
N ASN A 3 16.71 -9.30 -11.80
CA ASN A 3 15.89 -8.36 -11.02
C ASN A 3 14.42 -8.80 -11.06
N ARG A 4 13.89 -9.28 -9.93
CA ARG A 4 12.46 -9.56 -9.80
C ARG A 4 11.74 -8.22 -9.77
N LYS A 5 10.99 -7.89 -10.83
CA LYS A 5 10.09 -6.73 -10.83
C LYS A 5 9.08 -6.91 -9.69
N ARG A 6 9.21 -6.13 -8.62
CA ARG A 6 8.25 -6.12 -7.52
C ARG A 6 7.15 -5.13 -7.87
N HIS A 7 5.91 -5.57 -7.72
CA HIS A 7 4.74 -4.70 -7.88
C HIS A 7 4.42 -4.07 -6.54
N SER A 8 4.14 -2.77 -6.52
CA SER A 8 3.61 -2.10 -5.33
C SER A 8 2.17 -2.56 -5.06
N PRO A 9 1.66 -2.44 -3.82
CA PRO A 9 0.27 -2.76 -3.51
C PRO A 9 -0.73 -2.05 -4.44
N GLU A 10 -0.47 -0.80 -4.80
CA GLU A 10 -1.33 -0.02 -5.70
C GLU A 10 -1.34 -0.59 -7.13
N GLN A 11 -0.16 -1.00 -7.63
CA GLN A 11 -0.05 -1.66 -8.93
C GLN A 11 -0.77 -3.01 -8.95
N ILE A 12 -0.73 -3.76 -7.84
CA ILE A 12 -1.43 -5.03 -7.70
C ILE A 12 -2.95 -4.81 -7.75
N VAL A 13 -3.46 -3.84 -6.98
CA VAL A 13 -4.90 -3.53 -6.96
C VAL A 13 -5.39 -3.04 -8.32
N MET A 14 -4.61 -2.21 -9.02
CA MET A 14 -4.94 -1.77 -10.38
C MET A 14 -5.02 -2.96 -11.34
N LYS A 15 -4.01 -3.84 -11.33
CA LYS A 15 -4.02 -5.05 -12.17
C LYS A 15 -5.16 -6.00 -11.86
N LEU A 16 -5.58 -6.12 -10.59
CA LEU A 16 -6.74 -6.93 -10.22
C LEU A 16 -8.04 -6.36 -10.79
N ARG A 17 -8.20 -5.03 -10.81
CA ARG A 17 -9.36 -4.38 -11.44
C ARG A 17 -9.37 -4.55 -12.95
N ASP A 18 -8.22 -4.39 -13.59
CA ASP A 18 -8.10 -4.62 -15.03
C ASP A 18 -8.44 -6.07 -15.37
N ALA A 19 -8.01 -7.03 -14.54
CA ALA A 19 -8.37 -8.44 -14.66
C ALA A 19 -9.89 -8.64 -14.54
N ASP A 20 -10.54 -8.03 -13.56
CA ASP A 20 -11.99 -8.17 -13.36
C ASP A 20 -12.80 -7.52 -14.49
N ALA A 21 -12.35 -6.35 -14.97
CA ALA A 21 -12.99 -5.64 -16.09
C ALA A 21 -12.87 -6.41 -17.41
N THR A 22 -11.72 -7.02 -17.68
CA THR A 22 -11.50 -7.83 -18.89
C THR A 22 -12.23 -9.17 -18.85
N LEU A 23 -12.29 -9.82 -17.68
CA LEU A 23 -13.12 -11.02 -17.49
C LEU A 23 -14.62 -10.71 -17.62
N ALA A 24 -15.07 -9.54 -17.17
CA ALA A 24 -16.46 -9.08 -17.37
C ALA A 24 -16.79 -8.77 -18.84
N ALA A 25 -15.78 -8.58 -19.69
CA ALA A 25 -15.92 -8.40 -21.13
C ALA A 25 -15.80 -9.72 -21.92
N ASP A 26 -16.01 -10.87 -21.26
CA ASP A 26 -15.94 -12.23 -21.82
C ASP A 26 -14.57 -12.62 -22.42
N MET A 27 -13.48 -11.95 -22.00
CA MET A 27 -12.12 -12.39 -22.39
C MET A 27 -11.72 -13.64 -21.62
N SER A 28 -10.89 -14.48 -22.25
CA SER A 28 -10.39 -15.70 -21.61
C SER A 28 -9.36 -15.39 -20.53
N VAL A 29 -9.29 -16.25 -19.50
CA VAL A 29 -8.28 -16.12 -18.44
C VAL A 29 -6.85 -16.07 -19.00
N GLY A 30 -6.57 -16.80 -20.08
CA GLY A 30 -5.27 -16.79 -20.74
C GLY A 30 -4.88 -15.42 -21.30
N GLU A 31 -5.82 -14.73 -21.95
CA GLU A 31 -5.60 -13.37 -22.50
C GLU A 31 -5.38 -12.35 -21.39
N VAL A 32 -6.11 -12.49 -20.27
CA VAL A 32 -5.95 -11.63 -19.09
C VAL A 32 -4.57 -11.81 -18.45
N LEU A 33 -4.08 -13.05 -18.32
CA LEU A 33 -2.75 -13.31 -17.77
C LEU A 33 -1.64 -12.77 -18.71
N GLN A 34 -1.85 -12.87 -20.02
CA GLN A 34 -0.93 -12.35 -21.01
C GLN A 34 -0.88 -10.82 -20.98
N SER A 35 -2.03 -10.14 -20.92
CA SER A 35 -2.10 -8.67 -20.88
C SER A 35 -1.50 -8.09 -19.60
N LEU A 36 -1.66 -8.78 -18.47
CA LEU A 36 -1.12 -8.37 -17.19
C LEU A 36 0.35 -8.76 -16.98
N GLU A 37 0.93 -9.55 -17.87
CA GLU A 37 2.29 -10.12 -17.77
C GLU A 37 2.53 -10.87 -16.44
N VAL A 38 1.54 -11.63 -15.97
CA VAL A 38 1.61 -12.36 -14.69
C VAL A 38 1.16 -13.80 -14.85
N SER A 39 1.68 -14.69 -14.00
CA SER A 39 1.20 -16.07 -13.93
C SER A 39 -0.12 -16.17 -13.19
N GLU A 40 -0.89 -17.21 -13.49
CA GLU A 40 -2.15 -17.53 -12.80
C GLU A 40 -1.95 -17.66 -11.28
N ALA A 41 -0.87 -18.32 -10.85
CA ALA A 41 -0.51 -18.42 -9.44
C ALA A 41 -0.28 -17.04 -8.78
N THR A 42 0.29 -16.08 -9.53
CA THR A 42 0.49 -14.70 -9.05
C THR A 42 -0.86 -13.99 -8.91
N LEU A 43 -1.73 -14.12 -9.92
CA LEU A 43 -3.06 -13.50 -9.91
C LEU A 43 -3.93 -14.07 -8.78
N SER A 44 -3.92 -15.38 -8.57
CA SER A 44 -4.65 -16.06 -7.48
C SER A 44 -4.14 -15.59 -6.10
N ARG A 45 -2.82 -15.53 -5.91
CA ARG A 45 -2.23 -14.98 -4.68
C ARG A 45 -2.64 -13.53 -4.44
N TRP A 46 -2.62 -12.70 -5.49
CA TRP A 46 -3.05 -11.31 -5.37
C TRP A 46 -4.55 -11.19 -5.06
N ARG A 47 -5.41 -12.01 -5.67
CA ARG A 47 -6.85 -12.05 -5.31
C ARG A 47 -7.05 -12.44 -3.85
N SER A 48 -6.29 -13.41 -3.33
CA SER A 48 -6.36 -13.78 -1.91
C SER A 48 -5.86 -12.66 -0.98
N GLN A 49 -4.83 -11.92 -1.38
CA GLN A 49 -4.21 -10.88 -0.54
C GLN A 49 -4.90 -9.52 -0.64
N TYR A 50 -5.47 -9.19 -1.80
CA TYR A 50 -5.97 -7.85 -2.15
C TYR A 50 -7.36 -7.85 -2.78
N GLY A 51 -7.96 -9.01 -3.08
CA GLY A 51 -9.23 -9.14 -3.82
C GLY A 51 -10.50 -8.70 -3.08
N GLY A 52 -10.36 -8.09 -1.90
CA GLY A 52 -11.44 -7.38 -1.20
C GLY A 52 -11.13 -5.90 -0.94
N MET A 53 -9.91 -5.44 -1.21
CA MET A 53 -9.55 -4.02 -1.08
C MET A 53 -10.09 -3.26 -2.30
N LYS A 54 -11.13 -2.46 -2.10
CA LYS A 54 -11.46 -1.40 -3.07
C LYS A 54 -10.21 -0.50 -3.14
N SER A 55 -9.77 -0.06 -4.32
CA SER A 55 -8.59 0.85 -4.47
C SER A 55 -8.58 2.00 -3.48
N GLU A 56 -9.77 2.49 -3.14
CA GLU A 56 -9.96 3.60 -2.22
C GLU A 56 -9.55 3.24 -0.81
N GLU A 57 -9.75 2.00 -0.37
CA GLU A 57 -9.29 1.51 0.93
C GLU A 57 -7.77 1.37 0.98
N ALA A 58 -7.15 0.87 -0.10
CA ALA A 58 -5.69 0.80 -0.19
C ALA A 58 -5.06 2.20 -0.23
N LYS A 59 -5.65 3.12 -1.00
CA LYS A 59 -5.22 4.53 -1.07
C LYS A 59 -5.41 5.24 0.27
N ARG A 60 -6.54 5.03 0.94
CA ARG A 60 -6.84 5.58 2.26
C ARG A 60 -5.88 5.04 3.32
N LEU A 61 -5.56 3.75 3.29
CA LEU A 61 -4.60 3.15 4.22
C LEU A 61 -3.23 3.82 4.10
N LYS A 62 -2.72 4.00 2.88
CA LYS A 62 -1.45 4.69 2.65
C LYS A 62 -1.44 6.12 3.16
N LEU A 63 -2.50 6.89 2.88
CA LEU A 63 -2.63 8.26 3.38
C LEU A 63 -2.63 8.31 4.90
N LEU A 64 -3.32 7.37 5.56
CA LEU A 64 -3.32 7.25 7.02
C LEU A 64 -1.94 6.86 7.58
N GLU A 65 -1.20 5.99 6.89
CA GLU A 65 0.17 5.63 7.27
C GLU A 65 1.11 6.84 7.16
N GLU A 66 1.01 7.63 6.09
CA GLU A 66 1.78 8.86 5.89
C GLU A 66 1.44 9.92 6.95
N GLU A 67 0.16 10.11 7.25
CA GLU A 67 -0.30 11.04 8.29
C GLU A 67 0.20 10.61 9.68
N ASN A 68 0.10 9.34 10.02
CA ASN A 68 0.55 8.80 11.31
C ASN A 68 2.08 8.97 11.47
N SER A 69 2.84 8.75 10.41
CA SER A 69 4.29 9.02 10.39
C SER A 69 4.60 10.50 10.68
N GLY A 70 3.87 11.42 10.03
CA GLY A 70 4.00 12.86 10.28
C GLY A 70 3.66 13.25 11.72
N LEU A 71 2.55 12.73 12.24
CA LEU A 71 2.11 12.96 13.61
C LEU A 71 3.12 12.44 14.64
N ASN A 72 3.67 11.24 14.45
CA ASN A 72 4.69 10.69 15.35
C ASN A 72 5.95 11.55 15.40
N ARG A 73 6.36 12.12 14.25
CA ARG A 73 7.48 13.06 14.21
C ARG A 73 7.21 14.31 15.04
N ILE A 74 6.04 14.93 14.85
CA ILE A 74 5.65 16.14 15.59
C ILE A 74 5.59 15.85 17.09
N ILE A 75 4.99 14.73 17.48
CA ILE A 75 4.93 14.31 18.89
C ILE A 75 6.33 14.10 19.46
N GLY A 76 7.24 13.47 18.70
CA GLY A 76 8.64 13.29 19.08
C GLY A 76 9.35 14.62 19.34
N ASP A 77 9.24 15.56 18.41
CA ASP A 77 9.85 16.90 18.53
C ASP A 77 9.27 17.66 19.75
N GLN A 78 7.94 17.64 19.92
CA GLN A 78 7.27 18.25 21.07
C GLN A 78 7.69 17.60 22.40
N ALA A 79 7.86 16.27 22.43
CA ALA A 79 8.28 15.57 23.63
C ALA A 79 9.70 15.98 24.05
N LEU A 80 10.60 16.22 23.09
CA LEU A 80 11.95 16.73 23.36
C LEU A 80 11.91 18.16 23.92
N ASP A 81 11.11 19.04 23.33
CA ASP A 81 10.96 20.42 23.82
C ASP A 81 10.41 20.45 25.25
N ILE A 82 9.40 19.63 25.55
CA ILE A 82 8.83 19.50 26.89
C ILE A 82 9.88 19.00 27.89
N GLN A 83 10.70 18.03 27.50
CA GLN A 83 11.79 17.54 28.37
C GLN A 83 12.80 18.65 28.65
N MET A 84 13.24 19.38 27.63
CA MET A 84 14.17 20.50 27.78
C MET A 84 13.60 21.57 28.72
N LEU A 85 12.35 22.00 28.52
CA LEU A 85 11.69 22.99 29.38
C LEU A 85 11.59 22.50 30.84
N LYS A 86 11.25 21.22 31.05
CA LYS A 86 11.21 20.64 32.39
C LYS A 86 12.57 20.65 33.08
N GLU A 87 13.63 20.29 32.37
CA GLU A 87 15.00 20.34 32.93
C GLU A 87 15.42 21.77 33.28
N ILE A 88 15.10 22.76 32.45
CA ILE A 88 15.34 24.18 32.76
C ILE A 88 14.59 24.60 34.03
N THR A 89 13.32 24.21 34.16
CA THR A 89 12.51 24.58 35.35
C THR A 89 12.93 23.89 36.64
N LYS A 90 13.62 22.74 36.58
CA LYS A 90 14.16 22.05 37.76
C LYS A 90 15.50 22.62 38.24
N GLY A 91 16.20 23.36 37.38
CA GLY A 91 17.51 23.96 37.68
C GLY A 91 17.45 25.28 38.45
N ASN A 92 16.26 25.80 38.77
CA ASN A 92 16.02 27.00 39.57
C ASN A 92 15.46 26.64 40.95
#